data_AF-A0A016VWS3-F1
#
_entry.id   AF-A0A016VWS3-F1
#
_cell.length_a   1.000
_cell.length_b   1.000
_cell.length_c   1.000
_cell.angle_alpha   90.00
_cell.angle_beta   90.00
_cell.angle_gamma   90.00
#
_symmetry.space_group_name_H-M   'P 1'
#
loop_
_entity.id
_entity.type
_entity.pdbx_description
1 polymer ?
#
loop_
_entity_poly.entity_id
_entity_poly.type
_entity_poly.pdbx_seq_one_letter_code
_entity_poly.pdbx_strand_id
1 'polypeptide(L)' 'MRLALSFIAIALELLTLPNAESYDCGNSQITDDIRNLFLNFHNEARRRVAKGVEPNKQGKLNPAKNMHKLVSPNDVAT' A
#
# COMPACT_ATOMS: atom_id res chain seq x y z
N MET A 1 -38.25 0.98 0.85
CA MET A 1 -37.20 1.60 0.01
C MET A 1 -35.88 1.88 0.75
N ARG A 2 -35.86 2.07 2.08
CA ARG A 2 -34.60 2.30 2.84
C ARG A 2 -33.66 1.08 2.96
N LEU A 3 -34.15 -0.13 2.69
CA LEU A 3 -33.36 -1.37 2.73
C LEU A 3 -32.56 -1.63 1.44
N ALA A 4 -33.05 -1.18 0.28
CA ALA A 4 -32.38 -1.38 -1.01
C ALA A 4 -31.10 -0.53 -1.17
N LEU A 5 -31.01 0.59 -0.45
CA LEU A 5 -29.85 1.48 -0.47
C LEU A 5 -28.65 0.92 0.32
N SER A 6 -28.90 0.06 1.32
CA SER A 6 -27.84 -0.56 2.13
C SER A 6 -27.07 -1.63 1.36
N PHE A 7 -27.76 -2.44 0.53
CA PHE A 7 -27.12 -3.47 -0.29
C PHE A 7 -26.19 -2.89 -1.37
N ILE A 8 -26.49 -1.70 -1.89
CA ILE A 8 -25.66 -1.03 -2.90
C ILE A 8 -24.33 -0.56 -2.30
N ALA A 9 -24.32 -0.10 -1.05
CA ALA A 9 -23.09 0.31 -0.36
C ALA A 9 -22.14 -0.87 -0.10
N ILE A 10 -22.68 -2.03 0.29
CA ILE A 10 -21.90 -3.25 0.54
C ILE A 10 -21.26 -3.78 -0.75
N ALA A 11 -21.94 -3.65 -1.90
CA ALA A 11 -21.40 -4.04 -3.20
C ALA A 11 -20.32 -3.07 -3.71
N LEU A 12 -20.39 -1.79 -3.34
CA LEU A 12 -19.42 -0.77 -3.76
C LEU A 12 -18.09 -0.87 -2.99
N GLU A 13 -18.10 -1.37 -1.75
CA GLU A 13 -16.89 -1.67 -0.98
C GLU A 13 -16.15 -2.93 -1.47
N LEU A 14 -16.83 -3.83 -2.20
CA LEU A 14 -16.24 -5.07 -2.73
C LEU A 14 -15.56 -4.89 -4.10
N LEU A 15 -15.73 -3.73 -4.76
CA LEU A 15 -15.25 -3.52 -6.13
C LEU A 15 -13.85 -2.88 -6.24
N THR A 16 -13.15 -2.64 -5.12
CA THR A 16 -11.75 -2.21 -5.17
C THR A 16 -10.85 -3.42 -5.37
N LEU A 17 -10.77 -3.92 -6.60
CA LEU A 17 -9.73 -4.88 -6.97
C LEU A 17 -8.36 -4.20 -6.75
N PRO A 18 -7.39 -4.87 -6.10
CA PRO A 18 -6.04 -4.35 -6.06
C PRO A 18 -5.54 -4.25 -7.50
N ASN A 19 -5.09 -3.06 -7.91
CA ASN A 19 -4.45 -2.88 -9.20
C ASN A 19 -3.20 -3.77 -9.20
N ALA A 20 -3.21 -4.82 -10.02
CA ALA A 20 -2.04 -5.67 -10.19
C ALA A 20 -1.02 -4.87 -11.00
N GLU A 21 -0.19 -4.09 -10.30
CA GLU A 21 0.94 -3.40 -10.91
C GLU A 21 1.85 -4.44 -11.55
N SER A 22 2.12 -4.29 -12.85
CA SER A 22 3.10 -5.14 -13.54
C SER A 22 4.48 -4.53 -13.35
N TYR A 23 5.37 -5.28 -12.71
CA TYR A 23 6.71 -4.80 -12.35
C TYR A 23 7.76 -5.00 -13.44
N ASP A 24 7.38 -5.55 -14.61
CA ASP A 24 8.24 -5.91 -15.76
C ASP A 24 9.63 -6.43 -15.32
N CYS A 25 9.63 -7.22 -14.25
CA CYS A 25 10.84 -7.74 -13.68
C CYS A 25 11.21 -9.01 -14.44
N GLY A 26 12.38 -9.03 -15.09
CA GLY A 26 12.86 -10.19 -15.85
C GLY A 26 13.07 -11.48 -15.03
N ASN A 27 12.95 -11.43 -13.71
CA ASN A 27 12.97 -12.62 -12.83
C ASN A 27 11.55 -13.08 -12.50
N SER A 28 11.20 -14.29 -12.94
CA SER A 28 9.90 -14.93 -12.71
C SER A 28 9.75 -15.66 -11.38
N GLN A 29 10.83 -15.79 -10.58
CA GLN A 29 10.79 -16.50 -9.29
C GLN A 29 9.93 -15.82 -8.22
N ILE A 30 9.65 -14.52 -8.41
CA ILE A 30 8.75 -13.76 -7.56
C ILE A 30 7.61 -13.30 -8.48
N THR A 31 6.37 -13.32 -8.00
CA THR A 31 5.21 -12.79 -8.72
C THR A 31 4.98 -11.31 -8.43
N ASP A 32 4.24 -10.62 -9.29
CA ASP A 32 3.91 -9.20 -9.08
C ASP A 32 3.08 -8.99 -7.81
N ASP A 33 2.22 -9.93 -7.43
CA ASP A 33 1.49 -9.90 -6.15
C ASP A 33 2.43 -9.87 -4.94
N ILE A 34 3.50 -10.66 -4.98
CA ILE A 34 4.49 -10.69 -3.90
C ILE A 34 5.29 -9.38 -3.88
N ARG A 35 5.63 -8.81 -5.05
CA ARG A 35 6.25 -7.48 -5.13
C ARG A 35 5.35 -6.39 -4.56
N ASN A 36 4.06 -6.41 -4.91
CA ASN A 36 3.03 -5.52 -4.37
C ASN A 36 2.94 -5.64 -2.86
N LEU A 37 2.93 -6.86 -2.33
CA LEU A 37 2.93 -7.11 -0.89
C LEU A 37 4.13 -6.44 -0.20
N PHE A 38 5.34 -6.65 -0.73
CA PHE A 38 6.54 -6.04 -0.17
C PHE A 38 6.54 -4.51 -0.29
N LEU A 39 6.19 -3.97 -1.45
CA LEU A 39 6.16 -2.52 -1.67
C LEU A 39 5.16 -1.84 -0.73
N ASN A 40 3.96 -2.41 -0.60
CA ASN A 40 2.91 -1.89 0.28
C ASN A 40 3.32 -1.99 1.75
N PHE A 41 3.91 -3.11 2.17
CA PHE A 41 4.41 -3.28 3.54
C PHE A 41 5.42 -2.18 3.91
N HIS A 42 6.40 -1.92 3.05
CA HIS A 42 7.41 -0.89 3.28
C HIS A 42 6.80 0.51 3.28
N ASN A 43 5.92 0.82 2.33
CA ASN A 43 5.29 2.13 2.25
C ASN A 43 4.38 2.42 3.45
N GLU A 44 3.63 1.43 3.93
CA GLU A 44 2.84 1.58 5.14
C GLU A 44 3.74 1.81 6.37
N ALA A 45 4.86 1.09 6.49
CA ALA A 45 5.81 1.32 7.57
C ALA A 45 6.41 2.72 7.51
N ARG A 46 6.89 3.16 6.34
CA ARG A 46 7.40 4.52 6.11
C ARG A 46 6.35 5.58 6.47
N ARG A 47 5.09 5.36 6.12
CA ARG A 47 3.97 6.25 6.46
C ARG A 47 3.75 6.35 7.97
N ARG A 48 3.81 5.24 8.71
CA ARG A 48 3.68 5.25 10.17
C ARG A 48 4.86 5.93 10.86
N VAL A 49 6.08 5.75 10.35
CA VAL A 49 7.26 6.50 10.81
C VAL A 49 7.11 7.99 10.52
N ALA A 50 6.69 8.38 9.32
CA ALA A 50 6.48 9.78 8.96
C ALA A 50 5.48 10.48 9.91
N LYS A 51 4.44 9.76 10.33
CA LYS A 51 3.44 10.22 11.31
C LYS A 51 3.92 10.18 12.77
N GLY A 52 5.06 9.58 13.06
CA GLY A 52 5.57 9.41 14.43
C GLY A 52 4.75 8.43 15.29
N VAL A 53 4.04 7.48 14.66
CA VAL A 53 3.18 6.50 15.37
C VAL A 53 3.78 5.09 15.41
N GLU A 54 4.89 4.88 14.71
CA GLU A 54 5.58 3.58 14.65
C GLU A 54 6.15 3.22 16.02
N PRO A 55 5.80 2.04 16.58
CA PRO A 55 6.37 1.57 17.84
C PRO A 55 7.89 1.45 17.80
N ASN A 56 8.54 1.78 18.92
CA ASN A 56 9.94 1.47 19.18
C ASN A 56 10.03 0.63 20.47
N LYS A 57 11.20 0.05 20.78
CA LYS A 57 11.45 -0.68 22.03
C LYS A 57 10.98 0.10 23.27
N GLN A 58 11.13 1.42 23.24
CA GLN A 58 10.55 2.35 24.21
C GLN A 58 9.88 3.49 23.45
N GLY A 59 8.59 3.71 23.69
CA GLY A 59 7.83 4.78 23.05
C GLY A 59 7.60 4.56 21.54
N LYS A 60 7.72 5.64 20.77
CA LYS A 60 7.52 5.68 19.31
C LYS A 60 8.77 6.21 18.62
N LEU A 61 8.93 5.87 17.33
CA LEU A 61 9.91 6.55 16.48
C LEU A 61 9.49 8.01 16.27
N ASN A 62 10.47 8.91 16.19
CA ASN A 62 10.21 10.32 15.91
C ASN A 62 9.58 10.48 14.52
N PRO A 63 8.68 11.48 14.32
CA PRO A 63 8.12 11.78 13.02
C PRO A 63 9.22 12.20 12.04
N ALA A 64 9.02 11.88 10.76
CA ALA A 64 9.99 12.17 9.70
C ALA A 64 9.40 13.13 8.66
N LYS A 65 10.10 14.24 8.41
CA LYS A 65 9.85 15.10 7.25
C LYS A 65 10.51 14.52 6.00
N ASN A 66 9.91 14.75 4.83
CA ASN A 66 10.44 14.32 3.53
C ASN A 66 10.62 12.79 3.39
N MET A 67 9.75 12.00 4.03
CA MET A 67 9.73 10.53 3.86
C MET A 67 9.01 10.16 2.57
N HIS A 68 9.74 10.09 1.46
CA HIS A 68 9.17 9.80 0.14
C HIS A 68 8.60 8.39 0.01
N LYS A 69 7.54 8.21 -0.77
CA LYS A 69 6.97 6.90 -1.10
C LYS A 69 7.96 6.13 -1.98
N LEU A 70 8.11 4.82 -1.72
CA LEU A 70 8.79 3.92 -2.64
C LEU A 70 7.85 3.61 -3.81
N VAL A 71 8.41 3.58 -5.01
CA VAL A 71 7.67 3.28 -6.23
C VAL A 71 8.26 2.04 -6.90
N SER A 72 7.48 1.37 -7.75
CA SER A 72 8.03 0.28 -8.54
C SER A 72 9.07 0.84 -9.53
N PRO A 73 10.04 0.05 -10.01
CA PRO A 73 11.00 0.49 -11.02
C PRO A 73 10.32 1.05 -12.29
N ASN A 74 9.12 0.56 -12.62
CA ASN A 74 8.37 0.97 -13.80
C ASN A 74 7.69 2.34 -13.63
N ASP A 75 7.37 2.72 -12.40
CA ASP A 75 6.81 4.05 -12.08
C ASP A 75 7.86 5.16 -12.09
N VAL A 76 9.15 4.82 -12.16
CA VAL A 76 10.25 5.80 -12.30
C VAL A 76 10.38 6.27 -13.75
N ALA A 77 9.77 5.56 -14.71
CA ALA A 77 9.89 5.82 -16.14
C ALA A 77 8.83 6.78 -16.72
N THR A 78 7.97 7.38 -15.88
CA THR A 78 7.02 8.45 -16.26
C THR A 78 7.43 9.78 -15.67
#